data_AF-A0A7V1F5C7-F1
#
_entry.id   AF-A0A7V1F5C7-F1
#
_cell.length_a   1.000
_cell.length_b   1.000
_cell.length_c   1.000
_cell.angle_alpha   90.00
_cell.angle_beta   90.00
_cell.angle_gamma   90.00
#
_symmetry.space_group_name_H-M   'P 1'
#
loop_
_entity.id
_entity.type
_entity.pdbx_description
1 polymer ?
#
loop_
_entity_poly.entity_id
_entity_poly.type
_entity_poly.pdbx_seq_one_letter_code
_entity_poly.pdbx_strand_id
1 'polypeptide(L)'
;MSKMVRKQVYIESKQERRLKQMAGESGLSEAELIRQGINRCFERPVELTYDLSAWKEEKAFIKQWITRGKVKGQRRWTRDELYDG
;
A
#
# COMPACT_ATOMS: atom_id res chain seq x y z
N MET A 1 26.01 6.32 -12.84
CA MET A 1 24.82 7.18 -12.77
C MET A 1 23.61 6.33 -13.10
N SER A 2 22.58 6.31 -12.25
CA SER A 2 21.32 5.61 -12.57
C SER A 2 20.62 6.30 -13.74
N LYS A 3 19.95 5.54 -14.61
CA LYS A 3 19.22 6.07 -15.76
C LYS A 3 18.01 6.87 -15.27
N MET A 4 18.00 8.18 -15.49
CA MET A 4 16.85 9.03 -15.16
C MET A 4 15.75 8.91 -16.22
N VAL A 5 14.49 8.87 -15.77
CA VAL A 5 13.29 8.86 -16.63
C VAL A 5 12.52 10.15 -16.41
N ARG A 6 12.19 10.88 -17.49
CA ARG A 6 11.40 12.11 -17.40
C ARG A 6 9.95 11.77 -17.03
N LYS A 7 9.45 12.34 -15.95
CA LYS A 7 8.05 12.27 -15.53
C LYS A 7 7.46 13.67 -15.47
N GLN A 8 6.23 13.84 -15.94
CA GLN A 8 5.44 15.06 -15.78
C GLN A 8 4.19 14.75 -14.95
N VAL A 9 3.90 15.58 -13.96
CA VAL A 9 2.74 15.46 -13.07
C VAL A 9 2.21 16.86 -12.79
N TYR A 10 0.89 16.96 -12.61
CA TYR A 10 0.27 18.17 -12.09
C TYR A 10 0.33 18.16 -10.56
N ILE A 11 0.61 19.31 -9.97
CA ILE A 11 0.63 19.53 -8.52
C ILE A 11 -0.23 20.75 -8.19
N GLU A 12 -0.71 20.80 -6.96
CA GLU A 12 -1.49 21.96 -6.50
C GLU A 12 -0.60 23.20 -6.36
N SER A 13 -1.18 24.39 -6.55
CA SER A 13 -0.45 25.66 -6.39
C SER A 13 0.18 25.83 -5.00
N LYS A 14 -0.40 25.19 -3.97
CA LYS A 14 0.18 25.17 -2.61
C LYS A 14 1.43 24.30 -2.52
N GLN A 15 1.47 23.18 -3.25
CA GLN A 15 2.62 22.29 -3.31
C GLN A 15 3.77 22.97 -4.05
N GLU A 16 3.49 23.65 -5.17
CA GLU A 16 4.46 24.45 -5.92
C GLU A 16 5.15 25.51 -5.06
N ARG A 17 4.37 26.30 -4.31
CA ARG A 17 4.93 27.33 -3.40
C ARG A 17 5.85 26.73 -2.34
N ARG A 18 5.46 25.60 -1.75
CA ARG A 18 6.27 24.91 -0.75
C ARG A 18 7.55 24.34 -1.34
N LEU A 19 7.48 23.77 -2.55
CA LEU A 19 8.64 23.20 -3.22
C LEU A 19 9.69 24.27 -3.51
N LYS A 20 9.27 25.42 -4.01
CA LYS A 20 10.13 26.59 -4.24
C LYS A 20 10.77 27.12 -2.96
N GLN A 21 9.98 27.25 -1.90
CA GLN A 21 10.50 27.68 -0.60
C GLN A 21 11.57 26.69 -0.10
N MET A 22 11.27 25.40 -0.08
CA MET A 22 12.22 24.37 0.37
C MET A 22 13.48 24.32 -0.49
N ALA A 23 13.37 24.52 -1.81
CA ALA A 23 14.52 24.59 -2.70
C ALA A 23 15.44 25.77 -2.33
N GLY A 24 14.85 26.94 -2.07
CA GLY A 24 15.59 28.12 -1.61
C GLY A 24 16.27 27.90 -0.25
N GLU A 25 15.57 27.30 0.71
CA GLU A 25 16.11 27.06 2.07
C GLU A 25 17.19 25.98 2.10
N SER A 26 17.05 24.91 1.30
CA SER A 26 17.97 23.76 1.30
C SER A 26 19.13 23.90 0.33
N GLY A 27 19.07 24.86 -0.61
CA GLY A 27 20.02 24.97 -1.72
C GLY A 27 19.93 23.83 -2.74
N LEU A 28 18.94 22.93 -2.61
CA LEU A 28 18.70 21.83 -3.54
C LEU A 28 17.75 22.26 -4.66
N SER A 29 17.90 21.65 -5.83
CA SER A 29 16.91 21.83 -6.91
C SER A 29 15.56 21.23 -6.52
N GLU A 30 14.47 21.82 -7.02
CA GLU A 30 13.11 21.28 -6.87
C GLU A 30 13.01 19.81 -7.31
N ALA A 31 13.71 19.44 -8.39
CA ALA A 31 13.74 18.07 -8.90
C ALA A 31 14.42 17.10 -7.92
N GLU A 32 15.43 17.55 -7.19
CA GLU A 32 16.10 16.75 -6.16
C GLU A 32 15.20 16.54 -4.95
N LEU A 33 14.49 17.59 -4.52
CA LEU A 33 13.49 17.48 -3.46
C LEU A 33 12.35 16.52 -3.82
N ILE A 34 11.87 16.57 -5.08
CA ILE A 34 10.87 15.61 -5.57
C ILE A 34 11.42 14.19 -5.51
N ARG A 35 12.65 13.94 -5.99
CA ARG A 35 13.27 12.61 -5.93
C ARG A 35 13.40 12.10 -4.50
N GLN A 36 13.88 12.93 -3.57
CA GLN A 36 13.98 12.57 -2.15
C GLN A 36 12.62 12.31 -1.51
N GLY A 37 11.58 13.05 -1.91
CA GLY A 37 10.21 12.79 -1.48
C GLY A 37 9.71 11.43 -1.96
N ILE A 38 9.93 11.10 -3.24
CA ILE A 38 9.59 9.80 -3.83
C ILE A 38 10.33 8.67 -3.10
N ASN A 39 11.64 8.80 -2.89
CA ASN A 39 12.43 7.79 -2.18
C ASN A 39 11.90 7.57 -0.76
N ARG A 40 11.60 8.65 -0.01
CA ARG A 40 11.00 8.54 1.34
C ARG A 40 9.66 7.81 1.35
N CYS A 41 8.85 7.91 0.31
CA CYS A 41 7.60 7.15 0.20
C CYS A 41 7.85 5.63 0.03
N PHE A 42 8.95 5.23 -0.60
CA PHE A 42 9.31 3.83 -0.81
C PHE A 42 10.22 3.26 0.29
N GLU A 43 10.99 4.12 0.96
CA GLU A 43 11.91 3.74 2.05
C GLU A 43 11.20 3.69 3.40
N ARG A 44 10.11 4.44 3.60
CA ARG A 44 9.27 4.21 4.76
C ARG A 44 8.69 2.81 4.63
N PRO A 45 8.98 1.89 5.57
CA PRO A 45 8.13 0.73 5.73
C PRO A 45 6.73 1.31 5.88
N VAL A 46 5.76 0.83 5.09
CA VAL A 46 4.38 1.05 5.46
C VAL A 46 4.32 0.58 6.89
N GLU A 47 4.07 1.51 7.82
CA GLU A 47 3.82 1.20 9.21
C GLU A 47 2.43 0.57 9.24
N LEU A 48 2.31 -0.60 8.59
CA LEU A 48 1.31 -1.59 8.92
C LEU A 48 1.70 -1.95 10.34
N THR A 49 1.04 -1.32 11.30
CA THR A 49 0.93 -1.81 12.65
C THR A 49 0.30 -3.21 12.54
N TYR A 50 1.14 -4.19 12.24
CA TYR A 50 0.78 -5.59 12.30
C TYR A 50 0.53 -5.87 13.76
N ASP A 51 -0.74 -5.85 14.14
CA ASP A 51 -1.13 -6.32 15.44
C ASP A 51 -0.90 -7.84 15.47
N LEU A 52 0.24 -8.24 16.03
CA LEU A 52 0.61 -9.63 16.21
C LEU A 52 -0.40 -10.37 17.08
N SER A 53 -1.17 -9.67 17.92
CA SER A 53 -2.26 -10.27 18.71
C SER A 53 -3.46 -10.59 17.82
N ALA A 54 -3.91 -9.65 16.99
CA ALA A 54 -4.95 -9.90 15.99
C ALA A 54 -4.61 -11.07 15.06
N TRP A 55 -3.35 -11.20 14.63
CA TRP A 55 -2.92 -12.32 13.80
C TRP A 55 -2.89 -13.67 14.54
N LYS A 56 -2.58 -13.67 15.85
CA LYS A 56 -2.65 -14.88 16.68
C LYS A 56 -4.09 -15.31 16.91
N GLU A 57 -5.00 -14.37 17.14
CA GLU A 57 -6.43 -14.62 17.29
C GLU A 57 -7.03 -15.22 16.01
N GLU A 58 -6.73 -14.63 14.85
CA GLU A 58 -7.18 -15.14 13.56
C GLU A 58 -6.65 -16.57 13.30
N LYS A 59 -5.37 -16.83 13.59
CA LYS A 59 -4.83 -18.20 13.49
C LYS A 59 -5.51 -19.18 14.42
N ALA A 60 -5.84 -18.78 15.64
CA ALA A 60 -6.56 -19.63 16.59
C ALA A 60 -7.98 -19.92 16.09
N PHE A 61 -8.65 -18.91 15.54
CA PHE A 61 -9.97 -19.04 14.93
C PHE A 61 -9.96 -20.00 13.73
N ILE A 62 -9.02 -19.83 12.79
CA ILE A 62 -8.85 -20.72 11.63
C ILE A 62 -8.57 -22.15 12.09
N LYS A 63 -7.68 -22.36 13.06
CA LYS A 63 -7.40 -23.70 13.61
C LYS A 63 -8.64 -24.32 14.25
N GLN A 64 -9.40 -23.55 15.03
CA GLN A 64 -10.65 -24.02 15.62
C GLN A 64 -11.65 -24.42 14.54
N TRP A 65 -11.75 -23.64 13.45
CA TRP A 65 -12.60 -23.94 12.30
C TRP A 65 -12.19 -25.19 11.55
N ILE A 66 -10.89 -25.39 11.32
CA ILE A 66 -10.37 -26.60 10.68
C ILE A 66 -10.71 -27.84 11.53
N THR A 67 -10.59 -27.75 12.86
CA THR A 67 -10.94 -28.85 13.78
C THR A 67 -12.43 -29.21 13.74
N ARG A 68 -13.32 -28.27 13.42
CA ARG A 68 -14.75 -28.55 13.24
C ARG A 68 -15.03 -29.46 12.02
N GLY A 69 -14.04 -29.68 11.18
CA GLY A 69 -14.11 -30.61 10.05
C GLY A 69 -14.99 -30.12 8.91
N LYS A 70 -15.21 -30.97 7.92
CA LYS A 70 -16.06 -30.65 6.78
C LYS A 70 -17.52 -30.61 7.22
N VAL A 71 -18.21 -29.50 6.93
CA VAL A 71 -19.67 -29.41 7.11
C VAL A 71 -20.33 -30.49 6.25
N LYS A 72 -21.28 -31.24 6.82
CA LYS A 72 -22.07 -32.20 6.05
C LYS A 72 -22.96 -31.46 5.07
N GLY A 73 -22.63 -31.55 3.78
CA GLY A 73 -23.40 -30.96 2.70
C GLY A 73 -22.56 -30.94 1.41
N GLN A 74 -23.19 -31.34 0.31
CA GLN A 74 -22.66 -31.07 -1.03
C GLN A 74 -22.92 -29.58 -1.33
N ARG A 75 -22.06 -28.94 -2.14
CA ARG A 75 -22.39 -27.58 -2.65
C ARG A 75 -23.68 -27.70 -3.43
N ARG A 76 -24.68 -26.87 -3.11
CA ARG A 76 -25.97 -26.83 -3.83
C ARG A 76 -25.93 -25.96 -5.08
N TRP A 77 -24.81 -25.30 -5.34
CA TRP A 77 -24.61 -24.41 -6.46
C TRP A 77 -23.36 -24.84 -7.22
N THR A 78 -23.45 -24.76 -8.53
CA THR A 78 -22.34 -24.92 -9.46
C THR A 78 -21.59 -23.60 -9.61
N ARG A 79 -20.35 -23.64 -10.10
CA ARG A 79 -19.53 -22.43 -10.27
C ARG A 79 -20.17 -21.47 -11.27
N ASP A 80 -20.81 -22.00 -12.31
CA ASP A 80 -21.41 -21.22 -13.39
C ASP A 80 -22.64 -20.43 -12.89
N GLU A 81 -23.47 -21.03 -12.03
CA GLU A 81 -24.62 -20.36 -11.38
C GLU A 81 -24.24 -19.15 -10.50
N LEU A 82 -22.97 -19.00 -10.09
CA LEU A 82 -22.51 -17.90 -9.24
C LEU A 82 -22.13 -16.63 -10.03
N TYR A 83 -21.79 -16.77 -11.31
CA TYR A 83 -21.25 -15.67 -12.12
C TYR A 83 -22.22 -15.15 -13.19
N ASP A 84 -23.29 -15.90 -13.51
CA ASP A 84 -24.30 -15.52 -14.51
C ASP A 84 -25.54 -14.84 -13.89
N GLY A 85 -25.34 -14.06 -12.82
CA GLY A 85 -26.38 -13.25 -12.18
C GLY A 85 -26.64 -11.92 -12.88
#